data_AF-A0A0L0EUJ2-F1
#
_entry.id   AF-A0A0L0EUJ2-F1
#
_cell.length_a   1.000
_cell.length_b   1.000
_cell.length_c   1.000
_cell.angle_alpha   90.00
_cell.angle_beta   90.00
_cell.angle_gamma   90.00
#
_symmetry.space_group_name_H-M   'P 1'
#
loop_
_entity.id
_entity.type
_entity.pdbx_description
1 polymer ?
#
loop_
_entity_poly.entity_id
_entity_poly.type
_entity_poly.pdbx_seq_one_letter_code
_entity_poly.pdbx_strand_id
1 'polypeptide(L)'
;MISISKWGGVEPSIGYDTYWKFACERQKVFWEKLKGCNSSLTNDEILKQYKFTNPYRACDRVSQFLIRDVIYSDTFTHEDTFLRVILFKLFNKVETWKLLESKFGVISVDTFDAKAFACFLDEQMHKGIKIYSNAYMMASGCKEFNVTRKHQAHLLLVKKMLNEHLPMKVHNSESMEEAYKLLLAYPMIGKFLAYQYVTDLNYSEITDFSESEFTVPGPGAKDGIKKCFISTGNYTDSDIIKIMAERQEYEFERLGLEFYNLGGRKLQYIDTQNLFCETDKYCRVAHPELSGVSGRQKIKQKYRPTREQIQFTFPPKWGINMESIYGSRQISGVCT
;
A
#
# COMPACT_ATOMS: atom_id res chain seq x y z
N MET A 1 0.00 15.81 -30.22
CA MET A 1 1.42 15.68 -29.83
C MET A 1 1.86 16.91 -29.05
N ILE A 2 1.90 16.83 -27.72
CA ILE A 2 2.53 17.86 -26.88
C ILE A 2 3.90 17.30 -26.48
N SER A 3 4.96 17.84 -27.08
CA SER A 3 6.35 17.59 -26.70
C SER A 3 6.51 17.77 -25.19
N ILE A 4 7.31 16.91 -24.56
CA ILE A 4 7.71 16.99 -23.14
C ILE A 4 8.22 18.40 -22.80
N SER A 5 8.81 19.11 -23.76
CA SER A 5 9.29 20.50 -23.60
C SER A 5 8.21 21.55 -23.31
N LYS A 6 6.91 21.21 -23.34
CA LYS A 6 5.81 22.13 -23.00
C LYS A 6 5.24 21.98 -21.58
N TRP A 7 5.82 21.14 -20.73
CA TRP A 7 5.32 20.86 -19.38
C TRP A 7 5.77 21.87 -18.32
N GLY A 8 5.56 23.18 -18.54
CA GLY A 8 5.79 24.17 -17.49
C GLY A 8 7.15 24.08 -16.76
N GLY A 9 8.21 23.65 -17.44
CA GLY A 9 9.56 23.48 -16.87
C GLY A 9 9.88 22.10 -16.26
N VAL A 10 9.05 21.08 -16.46
CA VAL A 10 9.39 19.68 -16.13
C VAL A 10 10.43 19.15 -17.12
N GLU A 11 11.50 18.58 -16.58
CA GLU A 11 12.60 18.00 -17.34
C GLU A 11 12.84 16.57 -16.84
N PRO A 12 12.53 15.53 -17.64
CA PRO A 12 12.75 14.15 -17.23
C PRO A 12 14.24 13.79 -17.25
N SER A 13 14.64 12.88 -16.37
CA SER A 13 15.92 12.16 -16.46
C SER A 13 15.72 10.78 -17.11
N ILE A 14 16.79 9.98 -17.20
CA ILE A 14 16.69 8.56 -17.57
C ILE A 14 15.82 7.72 -16.60
N GLY A 15 15.63 8.19 -15.37
CA GLY A 15 14.73 7.58 -14.39
C GLY A 15 13.27 7.63 -14.82
N TYR A 16 12.86 8.62 -15.61
CA TYR A 16 11.48 8.76 -16.09
C TYR A 16 11.04 7.57 -16.95
N ASP A 17 11.81 7.22 -17.98
CA ASP A 17 11.50 6.05 -18.81
C ASP A 17 11.66 4.75 -18.02
N THR A 18 12.58 4.73 -17.04
CA THR A 18 12.79 3.58 -16.15
C THR A 18 11.57 3.30 -15.29
N TYR A 19 10.86 4.33 -14.82
CA TYR A 19 9.60 4.19 -14.10
C TYR A 19 8.58 3.36 -14.89
N TRP A 20 8.34 3.72 -16.14
CA TRP A 20 7.34 3.08 -16.99
C TRP A 20 7.75 1.66 -17.40
N LYS A 21 9.03 1.47 -17.76
CA LYS A 21 9.60 0.14 -18.06
C LYS A 21 9.51 -0.79 -16.86
N PHE A 22 9.87 -0.30 -15.67
CA PHE A 22 9.74 -1.05 -14.41
C PHE A 22 8.28 -1.42 -14.12
N ALA A 23 7.35 -0.46 -14.24
CA ALA A 23 5.93 -0.72 -13.99
C ALA A 23 5.38 -1.82 -14.92
N CYS A 24 5.68 -1.74 -16.22
CA CYS A 24 5.28 -2.72 -17.22
C CYS A 24 5.89 -4.10 -16.94
N GLU A 25 7.21 -4.18 -16.75
CA GLU A 25 7.88 -5.47 -16.52
C GLU A 25 7.42 -6.11 -15.20
N ARG A 26 7.24 -5.31 -14.15
CA ARG A 26 6.75 -5.82 -12.87
C ARG A 26 5.29 -6.29 -12.93
N GLN A 27 4.47 -5.67 -13.78
CA GLN A 27 3.10 -6.12 -14.05
C GLN A 27 3.09 -7.44 -14.83
N LYS A 28 3.98 -7.62 -15.81
CA LYS A 28 4.15 -8.91 -16.51
C LYS A 28 4.51 -10.03 -15.52
N VAL A 29 5.46 -9.78 -14.61
CA VAL A 29 5.81 -10.72 -13.54
C VAL A 29 4.60 -11.08 -12.67
N PHE A 30 3.70 -10.14 -12.41
CA PHE A 30 2.47 -10.40 -11.67
C PHE A 30 1.55 -11.37 -12.44
N TRP A 31 1.30 -11.11 -13.73
CA TRP A 31 0.45 -11.95 -14.57
C TRP A 31 1.01 -13.36 -14.78
N GLU A 32 2.33 -13.49 -14.99
CA GLU A 32 2.96 -14.80 -15.15
C GLU A 32 2.88 -15.63 -13.86
N LYS A 33 3.01 -15.00 -12.69
CA LYS A 33 2.76 -15.68 -11.40
C LYS A 33 1.32 -16.15 -11.27
N LEU A 34 0.37 -15.34 -11.71
CA LEU A 34 -1.05 -15.67 -11.66
C LEU A 34 -1.38 -16.89 -12.53
N LYS A 35 -0.77 -16.99 -13.71
CA LYS A 35 -0.90 -18.16 -14.61
C LYS A 35 -0.22 -19.43 -14.08
N GLY A 36 0.52 -19.35 -12.99
CA GLY A 36 1.31 -20.46 -12.45
C GLY A 36 2.65 -20.69 -13.15
N CYS A 37 3.06 -19.79 -14.05
CA CYS A 37 4.35 -19.83 -14.74
C CYS A 37 5.48 -19.43 -13.79
N ASN A 38 5.95 -20.37 -12.97
CA ASN A 38 7.01 -20.09 -11.99
C ASN A 38 8.43 -20.18 -12.57
N SER A 39 8.60 -20.78 -13.75
CA SER A 39 9.87 -20.82 -14.49
C SER A 39 9.98 -19.60 -15.42
N SER A 40 11.02 -18.79 -15.25
CA SER A 40 11.34 -17.65 -16.13
C SER A 40 10.33 -16.48 -16.11
N LEU A 41 10.02 -15.97 -14.91
CA LEU A 41 9.09 -14.84 -14.70
C LEU A 41 9.47 -13.53 -15.39
N THR A 42 10.75 -13.30 -15.63
CA THR A 42 11.29 -12.09 -16.28
C THR A 42 12.75 -12.34 -16.67
N ASN A 43 13.26 -11.58 -17.63
CA ASN A 43 14.70 -11.51 -17.96
C ASN A 43 15.43 -10.39 -17.22
N ASP A 44 14.72 -9.56 -16.47
CA ASP A 44 15.29 -8.47 -15.68
C ASP A 44 16.03 -9.02 -14.45
N GLU A 45 17.36 -8.91 -14.45
CA GLU A 45 18.23 -9.42 -13.38
C GLU A 45 18.00 -8.71 -12.04
N ILE A 46 17.57 -7.45 -12.04
CA ILE A 46 17.28 -6.69 -10.82
C ILE A 46 16.00 -7.23 -10.18
N LEU A 47 14.95 -7.47 -10.97
CA LEU A 47 13.69 -8.06 -10.50
C LEU A 47 13.85 -9.53 -10.06
N LYS A 48 14.77 -10.29 -10.66
CA LYS A 48 15.13 -11.65 -10.19
C LYS A 48 15.79 -11.62 -8.82
N GLN A 49 16.65 -10.63 -8.57
CA GLN A 49 17.49 -10.57 -7.38
C GLN A 49 16.80 -9.93 -6.16
N TYR A 50 15.99 -8.88 -6.37
CA TYR A 50 15.50 -8.03 -5.28
C TYR A 50 13.98 -8.02 -5.15
N LYS A 51 13.52 -7.75 -3.92
CA LYS A 51 12.08 -7.72 -3.62
C LYS A 51 11.47 -6.37 -3.98
N PHE A 52 10.49 -6.41 -4.88
CA PHE A 52 9.63 -5.28 -5.24
C PHE A 52 8.15 -5.59 -5.01
N THR A 53 7.37 -4.57 -4.67
CA THR A 53 5.89 -4.65 -4.62
C THR A 53 5.31 -4.77 -6.03
N ASN A 54 4.01 -5.04 -6.13
CA ASN A 54 3.31 -4.99 -7.41
C ASN A 54 3.00 -3.53 -7.80
N PRO A 55 2.75 -3.24 -9.09
CA PRO A 55 2.32 -1.92 -9.55
C PRO A 55 1.02 -1.49 -8.87
N TYR A 56 0.05 -2.40 -8.81
CA TYR A 56 -1.17 -2.21 -8.01
C TYR A 56 -0.90 -2.60 -6.56
N ARG A 57 -0.96 -1.63 -5.64
CA ARG A 57 -0.73 -1.85 -4.20
C ARG A 57 -1.64 -2.93 -3.63
N ALA A 58 -2.89 -2.97 -4.10
CA ALA A 58 -3.87 -3.96 -3.66
C ALA A 58 -3.44 -5.40 -3.96
N CYS A 59 -2.58 -5.63 -4.97
CA CYS A 59 -2.08 -6.96 -5.32
C CYS A 59 -0.93 -7.45 -4.41
N ASP A 60 -0.45 -6.63 -3.47
CA ASP A 60 0.54 -7.10 -2.50
C ASP A 60 -0.08 -8.04 -1.47
N ARG A 61 0.66 -9.06 -1.04
CA ARG A 61 0.18 -10.09 -0.11
C ARG A 61 -0.40 -9.53 1.19
N VAL A 62 0.17 -8.46 1.73
CA VAL A 62 -0.32 -7.83 2.96
C VAL A 62 -1.63 -7.07 2.69
N SER A 63 -1.75 -6.40 1.53
CA SER A 63 -2.99 -5.74 1.11
C SER A 63 -4.08 -6.76 0.80
N GLN A 64 -3.75 -7.89 0.17
CA GLN A 64 -4.69 -8.98 -0.09
C GLN A 64 -5.22 -9.60 1.21
N PHE A 65 -4.34 -9.80 2.20
CA PHE A 65 -4.78 -10.26 3.51
C PHE A 65 -5.69 -9.23 4.20
N LEU A 66 -5.37 -7.93 4.11
CA LEU A 66 -6.26 -6.87 4.62
C LEU A 66 -7.64 -6.93 3.95
N ILE A 67 -7.69 -6.94 2.63
CA ILE A 67 -8.96 -6.92 1.89
C ILE A 67 -9.77 -8.18 2.22
N ARG A 68 -9.18 -9.37 2.03
CA ARG A 68 -9.90 -10.64 2.14
C ARG A 68 -10.18 -11.07 3.57
N ASP A 69 -9.16 -11.09 4.41
CA ASP A 69 -9.22 -11.75 5.72
C ASP A 69 -9.57 -10.77 6.86
N VAL A 70 -9.32 -9.47 6.68
CA VAL A 70 -9.60 -8.45 7.71
C VAL A 70 -10.90 -7.70 7.43
N ILE A 71 -11.10 -7.20 6.20
CA ILE A 71 -12.27 -6.39 5.82
C ILE A 71 -13.46 -7.29 5.46
N TYR A 72 -13.27 -8.21 4.50
CA TYR A 72 -14.35 -8.99 3.88
C TYR A 72 -14.41 -10.45 4.35
N SER A 73 -13.91 -10.75 5.56
CA SER A 73 -14.03 -12.09 6.14
C SER A 73 -15.41 -12.40 6.71
N ASP A 74 -16.18 -11.37 7.05
CA ASP A 74 -17.58 -11.43 7.48
C ASP A 74 -18.22 -10.04 7.26
N THR A 75 -19.46 -9.86 7.71
CA THR A 75 -20.14 -8.57 7.76
C THR A 75 -19.86 -7.89 9.09
N PHE A 76 -19.30 -6.69 9.03
CA PHE A 76 -18.90 -5.91 10.20
C PHE A 76 -19.55 -4.52 10.19
N THR A 77 -19.75 -3.93 11.37
CA THR A 77 -20.16 -2.52 11.47
C THR A 77 -19.05 -1.59 10.96
N HIS A 78 -19.36 -0.31 10.72
CA HIS A 78 -18.32 0.67 10.38
C HIS A 78 -17.26 0.81 11.49
N GLU A 79 -17.67 0.71 12.76
CA GLU A 79 -16.75 0.80 13.90
C GLU A 79 -15.84 -0.43 13.99
N ASP A 80 -16.40 -1.62 13.82
CA ASP A 80 -15.63 -2.88 13.77
C ASP A 80 -14.66 -2.88 12.60
N THR A 81 -15.13 -2.51 11.40
CA THR A 81 -14.29 -2.46 10.21
C THR A 81 -13.14 -1.48 10.39
N PHE A 82 -13.41 -0.29 10.96
CA PHE A 82 -12.37 0.69 11.25
C PHE A 82 -11.32 0.13 12.21
N LEU A 83 -11.78 -0.44 13.34
CA LEU A 83 -10.91 -1.07 14.33
C LEU A 83 -10.04 -2.15 13.67
N ARG A 84 -10.66 -3.06 12.93
CA ARG A 84 -9.99 -4.20 12.29
C ARG A 84 -8.90 -3.72 11.33
N VAL A 85 -9.23 -2.76 10.45
CA VAL A 85 -8.27 -2.17 9.49
C VAL A 85 -7.12 -1.48 10.22
N ILE A 86 -7.40 -0.57 11.14
CA ILE A 86 -6.35 0.20 11.83
C ILE A 86 -5.48 -0.74 12.66
N LEU A 87 -6.08 -1.65 13.45
CA LEU A 87 -5.35 -2.60 14.28
C LEU A 87 -4.42 -3.49 13.45
N PHE A 88 -4.90 -4.02 12.32
CA PHE A 88 -4.06 -4.77 11.39
C PHE A 88 -2.87 -3.93 10.90
N LYS A 89 -3.15 -2.67 10.51
CA LYS A 89 -2.16 -1.77 9.91
C LYS A 89 -1.18 -1.16 10.90
N LEU A 90 -1.47 -1.15 12.21
CA LEU A 90 -0.50 -0.80 13.25
C LEU A 90 0.71 -1.76 13.23
N PHE A 91 0.43 -3.05 13.18
CA PHE A 91 1.45 -4.10 13.15
C PHE A 91 1.95 -4.38 11.72
N ASN A 92 1.05 -4.20 10.75
CA ASN A 92 1.23 -4.44 9.33
C ASN A 92 1.84 -5.83 9.06
N LYS A 93 1.39 -6.83 9.82
CA LYS A 93 1.98 -8.18 9.86
C LYS A 93 0.88 -9.23 10.03
N VAL A 94 0.75 -10.10 9.02
CA VAL A 94 -0.28 -11.16 8.96
C VAL A 94 -0.20 -12.10 10.16
N GLU A 95 1.01 -12.48 10.58
CA GLU A 95 1.18 -13.40 11.69
C GLU A 95 0.71 -12.79 13.03
N THR A 96 0.87 -11.48 13.20
CA THR A 96 0.40 -10.80 14.42
C THR A 96 -1.12 -10.75 14.46
N TRP A 97 -1.77 -10.51 13.31
CA TRP A 97 -3.22 -10.57 13.20
C TRP A 97 -3.76 -11.95 13.56
N LYS A 98 -3.21 -13.01 12.95
CA LYS A 98 -3.60 -14.39 13.24
C LYS A 98 -3.40 -14.77 14.70
N LEU A 99 -2.34 -14.28 15.35
CA LEU A 99 -2.12 -14.48 16.79
C LEU A 99 -3.23 -13.84 17.62
N LEU A 100 -3.62 -12.60 17.30
CA LEU A 100 -4.69 -11.90 18.01
C LEU A 100 -6.04 -12.61 17.83
N GLU A 101 -6.45 -12.93 16.60
CA GLU A 101 -7.72 -13.65 16.37
C GLU A 101 -7.72 -15.04 17.00
N SER A 102 -6.59 -15.76 16.99
CA SER A 102 -6.52 -17.08 17.65
C SER A 102 -6.73 -17.02 19.17
N LYS A 103 -6.45 -15.86 19.79
CA LYS A 103 -6.57 -15.67 21.24
C LYS A 103 -7.90 -15.07 21.64
N PHE A 104 -8.38 -14.08 20.90
CA PHE A 104 -9.54 -13.26 21.27
C PHE A 104 -10.79 -13.56 20.43
N GLY A 105 -10.70 -14.45 19.44
CA GLY A 105 -11.77 -14.70 18.49
C GLY A 105 -11.87 -13.60 17.44
N VAL A 106 -13.06 -13.42 16.87
CA VAL A 106 -13.34 -12.36 15.90
C VAL A 106 -13.13 -11.00 16.56
N ILE A 107 -12.18 -10.23 16.03
CA ILE A 107 -11.88 -8.88 16.54
C ILE A 107 -13.01 -7.93 16.13
N SER A 108 -13.60 -7.27 17.13
CA SER A 108 -14.70 -6.32 17.06
C SER A 108 -14.53 -5.30 18.20
N VAL A 109 -15.32 -4.23 18.21
CA VAL A 109 -15.31 -3.23 19.30
C VAL A 109 -15.60 -3.91 20.64
N ASP A 110 -16.52 -4.88 20.67
CA ASP A 110 -16.90 -5.63 21.87
C ASP A 110 -15.78 -6.54 22.41
N THR A 111 -14.95 -7.12 21.52
CA THR A 111 -13.86 -8.01 21.92
C THR A 111 -12.53 -7.28 22.14
N PHE A 112 -12.44 -6.03 21.70
CA PHE A 112 -11.22 -5.24 21.80
C PHE A 112 -11.02 -4.65 23.20
N ASP A 113 -10.11 -5.27 23.95
CA ASP A 113 -9.56 -4.70 25.18
C ASP A 113 -8.07 -4.39 25.02
N ALA A 114 -7.73 -3.09 25.00
CA ALA A 114 -6.36 -2.62 24.79
C ALA A 114 -5.36 -3.19 25.82
N LYS A 115 -5.78 -3.45 27.08
CA LYS A 115 -4.91 -3.98 28.13
C LYS A 115 -4.69 -5.48 27.93
N ALA A 116 -5.75 -6.24 27.65
CA ALA A 116 -5.66 -7.68 27.40
C ALA A 116 -4.81 -7.97 26.16
N PHE A 117 -5.02 -7.22 25.07
CA PHE A 117 -4.23 -7.31 23.85
C PHE A 117 -2.76 -6.98 24.13
N ALA A 118 -2.48 -5.92 24.90
CA ALA A 118 -1.12 -5.54 25.27
C ALA A 118 -0.40 -6.63 26.08
N CYS A 119 -1.05 -7.18 27.11
CA CYS A 119 -0.51 -8.27 27.92
C CYS A 119 -0.19 -9.51 27.08
N PHE A 120 -1.12 -9.93 26.22
CA PHE A 120 -0.91 -11.08 25.34
C PHE A 120 0.27 -10.85 24.37
N LEU A 121 0.37 -9.67 23.76
CA LEU A 121 1.49 -9.35 22.87
C LEU A 121 2.82 -9.28 23.62
N ASP A 122 2.84 -8.81 24.87
CA ASP A 122 4.03 -8.85 25.72
C ASP A 122 4.50 -10.30 25.98
N GLU A 123 3.58 -11.22 26.25
CA GLU A 123 3.89 -12.65 26.37
C GLU A 123 4.47 -13.23 25.07
N GLN A 124 3.89 -12.90 23.91
CA GLN A 124 4.42 -13.36 22.62
C GLN A 124 5.82 -12.79 22.34
N MET A 125 6.05 -11.52 22.67
CA MET A 125 7.36 -10.89 22.54
C MET A 125 8.40 -11.52 23.47
N HIS A 126 8.02 -11.92 24.70
CA HIS A 126 8.92 -12.65 25.60
C HIS A 126 9.31 -14.04 25.07
N LYS A 127 8.48 -14.65 24.21
CA LYS A 127 8.80 -15.86 23.45
C LYS A 127 9.65 -15.60 22.19
N GLY A 128 10.11 -14.36 21.99
CA GLY A 128 10.94 -13.98 20.85
C GLY A 128 10.15 -13.66 19.57
N ILE A 129 8.82 -13.58 19.62
CA ILE A 129 8.00 -13.28 18.45
C ILE A 129 8.08 -11.78 18.13
N LYS A 130 8.48 -11.46 16.90
CA LYS A 130 8.41 -10.08 16.37
C LYS A 130 6.99 -9.78 15.91
N ILE A 131 6.36 -8.79 16.51
CA ILE A 131 4.95 -8.45 16.24
C ILE A 131 4.75 -7.35 15.19
N TYR A 132 5.80 -6.67 14.74
CA TYR A 132 5.73 -5.65 13.68
C TYR A 132 6.43 -6.11 12.42
N SER A 133 5.93 -5.66 11.27
CA SER A 133 6.73 -5.64 10.04
C SER A 133 7.73 -4.47 10.03
N ASN A 134 8.64 -4.46 9.06
CA ASN A 134 9.57 -3.36 8.84
C ASN A 134 9.00 -2.22 7.96
N ALA A 135 7.76 -2.36 7.49
CA ALA A 135 7.08 -1.38 6.64
C ALA A 135 6.07 -0.57 7.46
N TYR A 136 5.84 0.68 7.07
CA TYR A 136 4.84 1.56 7.70
C TYR A 136 5.01 1.71 9.22
N MET A 137 6.26 1.82 9.68
CA MET A 137 6.54 1.92 11.12
C MET A 137 6.01 3.23 11.70
N MET A 138 5.13 3.11 12.68
CA MET A 138 4.66 4.22 13.50
C MET A 138 5.69 4.61 14.56
N ALA A 139 5.66 5.88 14.97
CA ALA A 139 6.41 6.35 16.13
C ALA A 139 6.04 5.56 17.40
N SER A 140 6.89 5.59 18.42
CA SER A 140 6.73 4.77 19.63
C SER A 140 5.50 5.16 20.47
N GLY A 141 5.31 6.46 20.73
CA GLY A 141 4.18 6.95 21.55
C GLY A 141 4.28 6.71 23.05
N CYS A 142 5.34 6.04 23.54
CA CYS A 142 5.52 5.73 24.96
C CYS A 142 5.33 6.94 25.90
N LYS A 143 5.88 8.10 25.53
CA LYS A 143 5.74 9.32 26.33
C LYS A 143 4.31 9.88 26.32
N GLU A 144 3.68 9.88 25.15
CA GLU A 144 2.32 10.40 24.95
C GLU A 144 1.29 9.66 25.81
N PHE A 145 1.42 8.34 25.88
CA PHE A 145 0.48 7.48 26.60
C PHE A 145 1.00 7.00 27.97
N ASN A 146 2.15 7.50 28.42
CA ASN A 146 2.81 7.09 29.66
C ASN A 146 2.95 5.57 29.83
N VAL A 147 3.49 4.90 28.80
CA VAL A 147 3.69 3.45 28.75
C VAL A 147 5.14 3.09 28.42
N THR A 148 5.56 1.86 28.73
CA THR A 148 6.96 1.43 28.57
C THR A 148 7.25 0.81 27.22
N ARG A 149 6.21 0.36 26.48
CA ARG A 149 6.38 -0.32 25.18
C ARG A 149 5.47 0.26 24.12
N LYS A 150 5.97 0.31 22.88
CA LYS A 150 5.28 0.95 21.75
C LYS A 150 3.92 0.34 21.41
N HIS A 151 3.74 -0.97 21.53
CA HIS A 151 2.46 -1.62 21.22
C HIS A 151 1.38 -1.24 22.22
N GLN A 152 1.74 -0.99 23.48
CA GLN A 152 0.82 -0.47 24.50
C GLN A 152 0.30 0.90 24.07
N ALA A 153 1.18 1.79 23.59
CA ALA A 153 0.80 3.11 23.09
C ALA A 153 -0.08 3.00 21.84
N HIS A 154 0.25 2.11 20.91
CA HIS A 154 -0.54 1.89 19.69
C HIS A 154 -1.97 1.40 20.00
N LEU A 155 -2.11 0.47 20.95
CA LEU A 155 -3.42 -0.04 21.36
C LEU A 155 -4.25 1.03 22.11
N LEU A 156 -3.59 1.85 22.95
CA LEU A 156 -4.25 2.98 23.60
C LEU A 156 -4.68 4.07 22.61
N LEU A 157 -3.90 4.28 21.54
CA LEU A 157 -4.28 5.17 20.45
C LEU A 157 -5.55 4.68 19.75
N VAL A 158 -5.65 3.38 19.43
CA VAL A 158 -6.87 2.80 18.84
C VAL A 158 -8.06 2.97 19.78
N LYS A 159 -7.88 2.67 21.08
CA LYS A 159 -8.93 2.88 22.08
C LYS A 159 -9.40 4.35 22.12
N LYS A 160 -8.47 5.30 22.04
CA LYS A 160 -8.79 6.74 21.98
C LYS A 160 -9.59 7.09 20.72
N MET A 161 -9.21 6.57 19.55
CA MET A 161 -9.93 6.79 18.29
C MET A 161 -11.39 6.30 18.35
N LEU A 162 -11.60 5.10 18.91
CA LEU A 162 -12.94 4.54 19.10
C LEU A 162 -13.78 5.39 20.07
N ASN A 163 -13.22 5.73 21.23
CA ASN A 163 -13.90 6.57 22.23
C ASN A 163 -14.27 7.97 21.71
N GLU A 164 -13.53 8.49 20.73
CA GLU A 164 -13.77 9.79 20.11
C GLU A 164 -14.65 9.71 18.85
N HIS A 165 -15.24 8.54 18.59
CA HIS A 165 -16.10 8.24 17.45
C HIS A 165 -15.45 8.57 16.10
N LEU A 166 -14.11 8.39 16.00
CA LEU A 166 -13.39 8.57 14.74
C LEU A 166 -13.94 7.71 13.59
N PRO A 167 -14.34 6.43 13.79
CA PRO A 167 -14.91 5.64 12.71
C PRO A 167 -16.08 6.34 12.02
N MET A 168 -17.01 6.90 12.79
CA MET A 168 -18.18 7.60 12.25
C MET A 168 -17.81 8.94 11.60
N LYS A 169 -16.83 9.67 12.15
CA LYS A 169 -16.33 10.90 11.51
C LYS A 169 -15.69 10.61 10.16
N VAL A 170 -14.94 9.51 10.04
CA VAL A 170 -14.35 9.08 8.76
C VAL A 170 -15.42 8.63 7.77
N HIS A 171 -16.41 7.85 8.23
CA HIS A 171 -17.54 7.44 7.39
C HIS A 171 -18.32 8.63 6.83
N ASN A 172 -18.55 9.65 7.65
CA ASN A 172 -19.30 10.85 7.28
C ASN A 172 -18.45 11.90 6.51
N SER A 173 -17.17 11.64 6.27
CA SER A 173 -16.31 12.58 5.53
C SER A 173 -16.72 12.65 4.06
N GLU A 174 -16.79 13.85 3.50
CA GLU A 174 -17.22 14.07 2.11
C GLU A 174 -16.09 13.86 1.09
N SER A 175 -14.84 13.77 1.57
CA SER A 175 -13.65 13.59 0.74
C SER A 175 -12.55 12.78 1.43
N MET A 176 -11.67 12.20 0.62
CA MET A 176 -10.49 11.49 1.13
C MET A 176 -9.54 12.42 1.88
N GLU A 177 -9.46 13.70 1.48
CA GLU A 177 -8.63 14.70 2.16
C GLU A 177 -9.15 15.01 3.58
N GLU A 178 -10.47 15.08 3.76
CA GLU A 178 -11.09 15.30 5.07
C GLU A 178 -10.80 14.12 6.01
N ALA A 179 -11.07 12.89 5.56
CA ALA A 179 -10.76 11.68 6.33
C ALA A 179 -9.26 11.56 6.65
N TYR A 180 -8.39 11.95 5.71
CA TYR A 180 -6.95 12.04 5.93
C TYR A 180 -6.59 13.04 7.05
N LYS A 181 -7.20 14.23 7.05
CA LYS A 181 -6.95 15.25 8.08
C LYS A 181 -7.41 14.79 9.45
N LEU A 182 -8.53 14.07 9.54
CA LEU A 182 -9.01 13.46 10.77
C LEU A 182 -7.99 12.47 11.35
N LEU A 183 -7.44 11.58 10.51
CA LEU A 183 -6.42 10.61 10.94
C LEU A 183 -5.10 11.30 11.33
N LEU A 184 -4.69 12.33 10.58
CA LEU A 184 -3.46 13.09 10.82
C LEU A 184 -3.46 13.85 12.15
N ALA A 185 -4.65 14.21 12.66
CA ALA A 185 -4.80 14.92 13.93
C ALA A 185 -4.42 14.07 15.15
N TYR A 186 -4.32 12.75 15.01
CA TYR A 186 -3.96 11.85 16.10
C TYR A 186 -2.44 11.77 16.30
N PRO A 187 -1.98 11.67 17.56
CA PRO A 187 -0.55 11.60 17.83
C PRO A 187 0.06 10.37 17.15
N MET A 188 1.36 10.47 16.84
CA MET A 188 2.17 9.39 16.24
C MET A 188 1.85 9.06 14.78
N ILE A 189 0.71 9.53 14.24
CA ILE A 189 0.35 9.37 12.83
C ILE A 189 0.92 10.54 12.03
N GLY A 190 2.04 10.30 11.36
CA GLY A 190 2.61 11.28 10.43
C GLY A 190 1.89 11.31 9.08
N LYS A 191 2.14 12.35 8.28
CA LYS A 191 1.56 12.57 6.94
C LYS A 191 1.52 11.32 6.06
N PHE A 192 2.63 10.58 6.01
CA PHE A 192 2.70 9.35 5.23
C PHE A 192 1.72 8.28 5.77
N LEU A 193 1.71 8.02 7.08
CA LEU A 193 0.86 6.99 7.66
C LEU A 193 -0.63 7.33 7.56
N ALA A 194 -1.01 8.59 7.79
CA ALA A 194 -2.39 9.03 7.62
C ALA A 194 -2.89 8.72 6.20
N TYR A 195 -2.08 8.99 5.17
CA TYR A 195 -2.45 8.67 3.78
C TYR A 195 -2.57 7.17 3.52
N GLN A 196 -1.67 6.37 4.10
CA GLN A 196 -1.77 4.92 3.98
C GLN A 196 -3.02 4.37 4.65
N TYR A 197 -3.37 4.87 5.85
CA TYR A 197 -4.55 4.45 6.60
C TYR A 197 -5.86 4.87 5.93
N VAL A 198 -5.98 6.10 5.41
CA VAL A 198 -7.19 6.48 4.68
C VAL A 198 -7.35 5.63 3.40
N THR A 199 -6.24 5.26 2.74
CA THR A 199 -6.30 4.35 1.58
C THR A 199 -6.72 2.93 1.99
N ASP A 200 -6.14 2.40 3.08
CA ASP A 200 -6.47 1.06 3.59
C ASP A 200 -7.93 0.98 4.08
N LEU A 201 -8.46 2.05 4.69
CA LEU A 201 -9.87 2.17 5.05
C LEU A 201 -10.76 2.26 3.81
N ASN A 202 -10.34 2.99 2.77
CA ASN A 202 -11.06 3.09 1.51
C ASN A 202 -11.05 1.80 0.68
N TYR A 203 -10.39 0.72 1.11
CA TYR A 203 -10.63 -0.62 0.58
C TYR A 203 -11.91 -1.26 1.11
N SER A 204 -12.50 -0.71 2.18
CA SER A 204 -13.75 -1.18 2.78
C SER A 204 -14.96 -0.33 2.32
N GLU A 205 -16.12 -0.64 2.88
CA GLU A 205 -17.38 0.08 2.68
C GLU A 205 -17.55 1.28 3.63
N ILE A 206 -16.59 1.56 4.53
CA ILE A 206 -16.64 2.73 5.41
C ILE A 206 -16.70 4.03 4.59
N THR A 207 -16.00 4.08 3.47
CA THR A 207 -15.91 5.27 2.59
C THR A 207 -16.01 4.82 1.14
N ASP A 208 -16.37 5.70 0.20
CA ASP A 208 -16.37 5.42 -1.24
C ASP A 208 -15.64 6.51 -2.04
N PHE A 209 -14.44 6.84 -1.58
CA PHE A 209 -13.62 7.87 -2.20
C PHE A 209 -12.99 7.39 -3.51
N SER A 210 -12.79 8.32 -4.44
CA SER A 210 -11.97 8.06 -5.61
C SER A 210 -10.51 7.99 -5.21
N GLU A 211 -9.83 6.87 -5.47
CA GLU A 211 -8.38 6.78 -5.22
C GLU A 211 -7.51 7.67 -6.14
N SER A 212 -8.16 8.45 -7.00
CA SER A 212 -7.57 9.50 -7.84
C SER A 212 -8.06 10.91 -7.46
N GLU A 213 -8.53 11.14 -6.23
CA GLU A 213 -8.87 12.50 -5.75
C GLU A 213 -7.76 13.15 -4.90
N PHE A 214 -7.03 12.37 -4.10
CA PHE A 214 -6.10 12.89 -3.10
C PHE A 214 -4.84 12.02 -2.98
N THR A 215 -3.67 12.65 -2.82
CA THR A 215 -2.40 11.92 -2.65
C THR A 215 -1.38 12.67 -1.82
N VAL A 216 -0.66 11.93 -0.96
CA VAL A 216 0.44 12.45 -0.14
C VAL A 216 1.68 11.60 -0.36
N PRO A 217 2.71 12.12 -1.06
CA PRO A 217 3.91 11.36 -1.38
C PRO A 217 4.71 10.99 -0.12
N GLY A 218 4.93 9.70 0.07
CA GLY A 218 5.83 9.17 1.09
C GLY A 218 7.31 9.41 0.75
N PRO A 219 8.24 9.24 1.72
CA PRO A 219 9.66 9.51 1.52
C PRO A 219 10.29 8.77 0.32
N GLY A 220 9.91 7.50 0.11
CA GLY A 220 10.40 6.73 -1.05
C GLY A 220 9.86 7.25 -2.37
N ALA A 221 8.60 7.70 -2.41
CA ALA A 221 8.04 8.31 -3.61
C ALA A 221 8.76 9.61 -3.98
N LYS A 222 9.07 10.45 -2.98
CA LYS A 222 9.87 11.67 -3.17
C LYS A 222 11.27 11.39 -3.72
N ASP A 223 11.94 10.37 -3.18
CA ASP A 223 13.22 9.90 -3.75
C ASP A 223 13.05 9.46 -5.21
N GLY A 224 11.97 8.74 -5.52
CA GLY A 224 11.66 8.28 -6.87
C GLY A 224 11.43 9.42 -7.84
N ILE A 225 10.60 10.40 -7.46
CA ILE A 225 10.34 11.61 -8.23
C ILE A 225 11.66 12.33 -8.51
N LYS A 226 12.49 12.55 -7.47
CA LYS A 226 13.77 13.24 -7.65
C LYS A 226 14.72 12.50 -8.61
N LYS A 227 14.66 11.18 -8.66
CA LYS A 227 15.42 10.40 -9.64
C LYS A 227 14.83 10.44 -11.03
N CYS A 228 13.50 10.53 -11.17
CA CYS A 228 12.83 10.53 -12.47
C CYS A 228 12.88 11.88 -13.18
N PHE A 229 13.06 12.98 -12.45
CA PHE A 229 13.04 14.33 -13.01
C PHE A 229 14.28 15.12 -12.59
N ILE A 230 14.95 15.71 -13.58
CA ILE A 230 16.01 16.71 -13.36
C ILE A 230 15.37 17.94 -12.70
N SER A 231 14.24 18.39 -13.26
CA SER A 231 13.41 19.49 -12.77
C SER A 231 11.94 19.08 -12.79
N THR A 232 11.20 19.43 -11.74
CA THR A 232 9.73 19.32 -11.71
C THR A 232 9.05 20.67 -12.01
N GLY A 233 9.81 21.70 -12.38
CA GLY A 233 9.29 23.05 -12.59
C GLY A 233 8.59 23.58 -11.34
N ASN A 234 7.38 24.11 -11.53
CA ASN A 234 6.54 24.64 -10.43
C ASN A 234 5.61 23.58 -9.80
N TYR A 235 5.71 22.32 -10.22
CA TYR A 235 4.82 21.25 -9.73
C TYR A 235 5.31 20.70 -8.40
N THR A 236 4.36 20.45 -7.49
CA THR A 236 4.63 19.72 -6.25
C THR A 236 4.79 18.23 -6.53
N ASP A 237 5.39 17.49 -5.58
CA ASP A 237 5.47 16.02 -5.67
C ASP A 237 4.09 15.36 -5.87
N SER A 238 3.03 15.92 -5.27
CA SER A 238 1.66 15.43 -5.45
C SER A 238 1.15 15.70 -6.86
N ASP A 239 1.44 16.86 -7.44
CA ASP A 239 1.07 17.17 -8.83
C ASP A 239 1.77 16.24 -9.81
N ILE A 240 3.05 15.92 -9.57
CA ILE A 240 3.79 14.94 -10.39
C ILE A 240 3.10 13.57 -10.37
N ILE A 241 2.62 13.11 -9.20
CA ILE A 241 1.86 11.85 -9.12
C ILE A 241 0.57 11.93 -9.95
N LYS A 242 -0.18 13.03 -9.88
CA LYS A 242 -1.41 13.21 -10.65
C LYS A 242 -1.12 13.17 -12.16
N ILE A 243 -0.14 13.95 -12.60
CA ILE A 243 0.30 14.01 -14.01
C ILE A 243 0.71 12.62 -14.50
N MET A 244 1.49 11.88 -13.72
CA MET A 244 1.92 10.53 -14.11
C MET A 244 0.73 9.59 -14.25
N ALA A 245 -0.21 9.62 -13.30
CA ALA A 245 -1.41 8.79 -13.38
C ALA A 245 -2.27 9.13 -14.62
N GLU A 246 -2.48 10.40 -14.93
CA GLU A 246 -3.23 10.84 -16.12
C GLU A 246 -2.56 10.42 -17.43
N ARG A 247 -1.23 10.34 -17.44
CA ARG A 247 -0.44 10.07 -18.65
C ARG A 247 -0.11 8.61 -18.89
N GLN A 248 -0.48 7.72 -17.99
CA GLN A 248 -0.04 6.32 -18.02
C GLN A 248 -0.22 5.64 -19.40
N GLU A 249 -1.39 5.82 -20.04
CA GLU A 249 -1.67 5.22 -21.35
C GLU A 249 -0.78 5.79 -22.45
N TYR A 250 -0.65 7.12 -22.50
CA TYR A 250 0.23 7.79 -23.45
C TYR A 250 1.70 7.36 -23.27
N GLU A 251 2.18 7.23 -22.03
CA GLU A 251 3.58 6.87 -21.77
C GLU A 251 3.87 5.41 -22.09
N PHE A 252 2.92 4.51 -21.85
CA PHE A 252 3.02 3.14 -22.32
C PHE A 252 3.05 3.08 -23.85
N GLU A 253 2.18 3.80 -24.54
CA GLU A 253 2.17 3.86 -26.01
C GLU A 253 3.47 4.47 -26.56
N ARG A 254 3.92 5.62 -26.02
CA ARG A 254 5.15 6.31 -26.44
C ARG A 254 6.38 5.39 -26.36
N LEU A 255 6.42 4.52 -25.35
CA LEU A 255 7.53 3.60 -25.11
C LEU A 255 7.33 2.22 -25.76
N GLY A 256 6.21 1.99 -26.45
CA GLY A 256 5.88 0.67 -27.02
C GLY A 256 5.71 -0.42 -25.96
N LEU A 257 5.21 -0.06 -24.77
CA LEU A 257 5.03 -0.95 -23.63
C LEU A 257 3.61 -1.49 -23.58
N GLU A 258 3.45 -2.81 -23.58
CA GLU A 258 2.17 -3.46 -23.34
C GLU A 258 1.90 -3.59 -21.84
N PHE A 259 1.19 -2.62 -21.26
CA PHE A 259 0.78 -2.65 -19.86
C PHE A 259 -0.61 -3.29 -19.70
N TYR A 260 -0.65 -4.48 -19.12
CA TYR A 260 -1.88 -5.21 -18.82
C TYR A 260 -2.46 -4.73 -17.48
N ASN A 261 -3.45 -3.84 -17.57
CA ASN A 261 -4.13 -3.28 -16.41
C ASN A 261 -4.90 -4.34 -15.59
N LEU A 262 -5.35 -3.97 -14.39
CA LEU A 262 -6.02 -4.89 -13.49
C LEU A 262 -7.51 -5.01 -13.82
N GLY A 263 -7.83 -5.77 -14.88
CA GLY A 263 -9.20 -6.08 -15.28
C GLY A 263 -10.07 -4.85 -15.57
N GLY A 264 -9.49 -3.87 -16.28
CA GLY A 264 -10.11 -2.59 -16.61
C GLY A 264 -9.73 -1.44 -15.68
N ARG A 265 -9.11 -1.73 -14.52
CA ARG A 265 -8.70 -0.68 -13.56
C ARG A 265 -7.35 -0.07 -13.95
N LYS A 266 -7.34 1.23 -14.26
CA LYS A 266 -6.10 2.02 -14.45
C LYS A 266 -5.34 2.19 -13.11
N LEU A 267 -4.03 2.47 -13.18
CA LEU A 267 -3.24 2.82 -12.00
C LEU A 267 -3.83 4.06 -11.33
N GLN A 268 -4.02 4.01 -10.01
CA GLN A 268 -4.54 5.12 -9.19
C GLN A 268 -3.38 5.90 -8.54
N TYR A 269 -3.65 7.02 -7.87
CA TYR A 269 -2.58 7.84 -7.28
C TYR A 269 -1.74 7.08 -6.25
N ILE A 270 -2.36 6.20 -5.45
CA ILE A 270 -1.63 5.36 -4.50
C ILE A 270 -0.66 4.40 -5.21
N ASP A 271 -1.07 3.83 -6.35
CA ASP A 271 -0.26 2.93 -7.17
C ASP A 271 0.91 3.69 -7.81
N THR A 272 0.62 4.84 -8.41
CA THR A 272 1.62 5.71 -9.03
C THR A 272 2.68 6.18 -8.03
N GLN A 273 2.26 6.55 -6.82
CA GLN A 273 3.13 6.92 -5.70
C GLN A 273 3.98 5.72 -5.22
N ASN A 274 3.39 4.53 -5.16
CA ASN A 274 4.12 3.30 -4.81
C ASN A 274 5.16 2.94 -5.88
N LEU A 275 4.82 3.08 -7.16
CA LEU A 275 5.73 2.86 -8.27
C LEU A 275 6.95 3.79 -8.19
N PHE A 276 6.79 5.04 -7.76
CA PHE A 276 7.95 5.93 -7.54
C PHE A 276 8.87 5.40 -6.43
N CYS A 277 8.32 4.91 -5.32
CA CYS A 277 9.11 4.30 -4.25
C CYS A 277 9.90 3.08 -4.74
N GLU A 278 9.29 2.25 -5.57
CA GLU A 278 9.94 1.08 -6.14
C GLU A 278 10.94 1.46 -7.24
N THR A 279 10.68 2.52 -8.00
CA THR A 279 11.59 3.06 -9.01
C THR A 279 12.84 3.65 -8.36
N ASP A 280 12.71 4.38 -7.24
CA ASP A 280 13.88 4.79 -6.45
C ASP A 280 14.75 3.58 -6.11
N LYS A 281 14.13 2.52 -5.58
CA LYS A 281 14.82 1.29 -5.21
C LYS A 281 15.51 0.66 -6.42
N TYR A 282 14.81 0.55 -7.55
CA TYR A 282 15.31 -0.04 -8.79
C TYR A 282 16.50 0.74 -9.37
N CYS A 283 16.38 2.08 -9.44
CA CYS A 283 17.44 2.96 -9.95
C CYS A 283 18.72 2.91 -9.12
N ARG A 284 18.71 2.47 -7.86
CA ARG A 284 19.95 2.26 -7.07
C ARG A 284 20.90 1.25 -7.72
N VAL A 285 20.38 0.36 -8.56
CA VAL A 285 21.18 -0.63 -9.31
C VAL A 285 21.26 -0.27 -10.78
N ALA A 286 20.13 0.11 -11.40
CA ALA A 286 20.09 0.40 -12.84
C ALA A 286 20.81 1.71 -13.22
N HIS A 287 20.74 2.72 -12.35
CA HIS A 287 21.22 4.09 -12.58
C HIS A 287 21.85 4.65 -11.29
N PRO A 288 22.96 4.06 -10.81
CA PRO A 288 23.57 4.39 -9.52
C PRO A 288 24.04 5.85 -9.41
N GLU A 289 24.21 6.55 -10.53
CA GLU A 289 24.51 7.98 -10.62
C GLU A 289 23.33 8.87 -10.23
N LEU A 290 22.09 8.38 -10.31
CA LEU A 290 20.90 9.14 -9.91
C LEU A 290 20.77 9.18 -8.38
N SER A 291 20.83 10.39 -7.83
CA SER A 291 20.70 10.63 -6.39
C SER A 291 19.26 10.98 -6.00
N GLY A 292 18.72 10.25 -5.01
CA GLY A 292 17.47 10.61 -4.33
C GLY A 292 17.69 11.62 -3.20
N VAL A 293 16.61 12.08 -2.57
CA VAL A 293 16.65 13.03 -1.44
C VAL A 293 17.36 12.43 -0.23
N SER A 294 17.10 11.15 0.07
CA SER A 294 17.61 10.47 1.26
C SER A 294 19.03 9.89 1.14
N GLY A 295 19.64 9.93 -0.05
CA GLY A 295 20.99 9.38 -0.30
C GLY A 295 21.09 7.85 -0.22
N ARG A 296 19.97 7.11 -0.25
CA ARG A 296 20.00 5.64 -0.20
C ARG A 296 20.55 5.04 -1.49
N GLN A 297 21.59 4.22 -1.36
CA GLN A 297 22.32 3.63 -2.50
C GLN A 297 22.17 2.11 -2.67
N LYS A 298 21.66 1.38 -1.67
CA LYS A 298 21.59 -0.09 -1.72
C LYS A 298 20.19 -0.63 -1.52
N ILE A 299 19.90 -1.77 -2.14
CA ILE A 299 18.69 -2.56 -1.88
C ILE A 299 19.04 -3.65 -0.87
N LYS A 300 18.38 -3.64 0.30
CA LYS A 300 18.66 -4.60 1.38
C LYS A 300 17.88 -5.92 1.22
N GLN A 301 16.68 -5.87 0.66
CA GLN A 301 15.78 -7.02 0.60
C GLN A 301 15.96 -7.79 -0.71
N LYS A 302 16.47 -9.02 -0.61
CA LYS A 302 16.52 -9.96 -1.74
C LYS A 302 15.14 -10.57 -1.99
N TYR A 303 14.85 -10.89 -3.25
CA TYR A 303 13.67 -11.66 -3.60
C TYR A 303 13.79 -13.09 -3.08
N ARG A 304 12.70 -13.60 -2.53
CA ARG A 304 12.55 -15.02 -2.21
C ARG A 304 11.20 -15.47 -2.74
N PRO A 305 11.14 -16.48 -3.62
CA PRO A 305 9.86 -16.96 -4.13
C PRO A 305 9.03 -17.52 -2.98
N THR A 306 7.74 -17.21 -2.98
CA THR A 306 6.77 -17.77 -2.05
C THR A 306 5.90 -18.73 -2.85
N ARG A 307 5.77 -19.97 -2.37
CA ARG A 307 5.01 -21.02 -3.06
C ARG A 307 3.50 -20.89 -2.90
N GLU A 308 3.07 -20.20 -1.85
CA GLU A 308 1.66 -19.95 -1.58
C GLU A 308 1.07 -19.02 -2.65
N GLN A 309 0.13 -19.57 -3.42
CA GLN A 309 -0.69 -18.83 -4.35
C GLN A 309 -1.67 -17.94 -3.58
N ILE A 310 -1.93 -16.76 -4.12
CA ILE A 310 -2.91 -15.83 -3.57
C ILE A 310 -4.12 -15.87 -4.49
N GLN A 311 -5.28 -16.19 -3.91
CA GLN A 311 -6.55 -15.86 -4.54
C GLN A 311 -6.80 -14.38 -4.31
N PHE A 312 -6.52 -13.58 -5.34
CA PHE A 312 -6.77 -12.17 -5.40
C PHE A 312 -8.26 -11.85 -5.32
N THR A 313 -8.59 -10.97 -4.39
CA THR A 313 -9.88 -10.32 -4.21
C THR A 313 -9.66 -8.81 -4.12
N PHE A 314 -10.64 -8.05 -4.56
CA PHE A 314 -10.57 -6.59 -4.58
C PHE A 314 -11.83 -5.99 -3.97
N PRO A 315 -11.80 -4.72 -3.51
CA PRO A 315 -12.99 -4.03 -3.04
C PRO A 315 -14.13 -4.13 -4.09
N PRO A 316 -15.33 -4.60 -3.74
CA PRO A 316 -16.43 -4.80 -4.69
C PRO A 316 -16.77 -3.52 -5.48
N LYS A 317 -16.71 -2.36 -4.83
CA LYS A 317 -16.94 -1.04 -5.44
C LYS A 317 -16.00 -0.69 -6.60
N TRP A 318 -14.90 -1.42 -6.78
CA TRP A 318 -14.01 -1.21 -7.92
C TRP A 318 -14.53 -1.82 -9.23
N GLY A 319 -15.51 -2.73 -9.17
CA GLY A 319 -16.09 -3.35 -10.36
C GLY A 319 -15.07 -4.09 -11.24
N ILE A 320 -14.01 -4.64 -10.64
CA ILE A 320 -12.96 -5.35 -11.39
C ILE A 320 -13.56 -6.58 -12.06
N ASN A 321 -13.30 -6.74 -13.36
CA ASN A 321 -13.68 -7.94 -14.09
C ASN A 321 -12.79 -9.12 -13.67
N MET A 322 -13.25 -9.92 -12.70
CA MET A 322 -12.53 -11.09 -12.22
C MET A 322 -12.36 -12.19 -13.28
N GLU A 323 -13.26 -12.26 -14.29
CA GLU A 323 -13.10 -13.19 -15.41
C GLU A 323 -11.90 -12.86 -16.27
N SER A 324 -11.62 -11.57 -16.46
CA SER A 324 -10.41 -11.13 -17.18
C SER A 324 -9.12 -11.46 -16.43
N ILE A 325 -9.21 -11.65 -15.10
CA ILE A 325 -8.06 -11.98 -14.25
C ILE A 325 -7.78 -13.48 -14.26
N TYR A 326 -8.80 -14.31 -14.09
CA TYR A 326 -8.66 -15.77 -13.92
C TYR A 326 -9.10 -16.62 -15.10
N GLY A 327 -9.72 -16.02 -16.12
CA GLY A 327 -10.42 -16.73 -17.18
C GLY A 327 -11.78 -17.27 -16.72
N SER A 328 -12.69 -17.47 -17.68
CA SER A 328 -14.09 -17.90 -17.45
C SER A 328 -14.27 -19.27 -16.77
N ARG A 329 -13.21 -20.10 -16.68
CA ARG A 329 -13.27 -21.46 -16.12
C ARG A 329 -12.90 -21.56 -14.63
N GLN A 330 -12.42 -20.50 -13.99
CA GLN A 330 -11.95 -20.53 -12.59
C GLN A 330 -12.93 -19.92 -11.58
N ILE A 331 -14.07 -19.38 -12.03
CA ILE A 331 -15.01 -18.63 -11.16
C ILE A 331 -15.99 -19.54 -10.41
N SER A 332 -16.09 -20.82 -10.78
CA SER A 332 -17.03 -21.77 -10.17
C SER A 332 -16.59 -22.33 -8.81
N GLY A 333 -15.89 -21.53 -7.99
CA GLY A 333 -15.24 -21.97 -6.76
C GLY A 333 -15.60 -21.15 -5.52
N VAL A 334 -16.81 -20.59 -5.43
CA VAL A 334 -17.37 -20.04 -4.17
C VAL A 334 -18.87 -20.35 -4.08
N CYS A 335 -19.29 -20.80 -2.90
CA CYS A 335 -20.64 -21.15 -2.43
C CYS A 335 -21.12 -22.61 -2.61
N THR A 336 -20.68 -23.46 -1.68
CA THR A 336 -21.59 -24.21 -0.77
C THR A 336 -20.97 -24.28 0.61
#